data_AF-A0A9X7P7D6-F1
#
_entry.id   AF-A0A9X7P7D6-F1
#
_cell.length_a   1.000
_cell.length_b   1.000
_cell.length_c   1.000
_cell.angle_alpha   90.00
_cell.angle_beta   90.00
_cell.angle_gamma   90.00
#
_symmetry.space_group_name_H-M   'P 1'
#
loop_
_entity.id
_entity.type
_entity.pdbx_description
1 polymer ?
#
loop_
_entity_poly.entity_id
_entity_poly.type
_entity_poly.pdbx_seq_one_letter_code
_entity_poly.pdbx_strand_id
1 'polypeptide(L)'
;MLQRLHLYKLQGTFFVYPFRAQVAGAEISERVQEIAAFGHEIAQHTHFYAGTKIDKPDKVNDLSKENIARCLQRDFETLCDMGFRPYGFTAGGWI
;
A
#
# COMPACT_ATOMS: atom_id res chain seq x y z
N MET A 1 5.41 -4.18 16.63
CA MET A 1 4.79 -2.84 16.62
C MET A 1 3.28 -2.93 16.86
N LEU A 2 2.52 -3.69 16.05
CA LEU A 2 1.08 -3.94 16.26
C LEU A 2 0.72 -4.37 17.69
N GLN A 3 1.44 -5.35 18.25
CA GLN A 3 1.24 -5.78 19.65
C GLN A 3 1.42 -4.64 20.68
N ARG A 4 2.34 -3.71 20.43
CA ARG A 4 2.54 -2.55 21.31
C ARG A 4 1.40 -1.55 21.15
N LEU A 5 0.98 -1.26 19.92
CA LEU A 5 -0.18 -0.39 19.68
C LEU A 5 -1.43 -0.94 20.37
N HIS A 6 -1.66 -2.24 20.25
CA HIS A 6 -2.76 -2.92 20.92
C HIS A 6 -2.65 -2.84 22.45
N LEU A 7 -1.47 -3.18 23.02
CA LEU A 7 -1.23 -3.13 24.47
C LEU A 7 -1.51 -1.74 25.05
N TYR A 8 -1.11 -0.68 24.34
CA TYR A 8 -1.29 0.70 24.78
C TYR A 8 -2.60 1.33 24.29
N LYS A 9 -3.49 0.57 23.64
CA LYS A 9 -4.76 1.04 23.06
C LYS A 9 -4.58 2.27 22.14
N LEU A 10 -3.49 2.28 21.37
CA LEU A 10 -3.19 3.34 20.43
C LEU A 10 -3.72 2.97 19.05
N GLN A 11 -4.38 3.94 18.41
CA GLN A 11 -4.77 3.87 17.01
C GLN A 11 -3.72 4.53 16.13
N GLY A 12 -3.70 4.15 14.86
CA GLY A 12 -2.73 4.65 13.90
C GLY A 12 -3.20 4.35 12.48
N THR A 13 -2.50 4.97 11.54
CA THR A 13 -2.74 4.82 10.10
C THR A 13 -1.65 3.93 9.51
N PHE A 14 -2.07 2.86 8.84
CA PHE A 14 -1.19 1.94 8.14
C PHE A 14 -1.24 2.22 6.65
N PHE A 15 -0.14 2.73 6.12
CA PHE A 15 0.03 2.97 4.70
C PHE A 15 0.44 1.68 4.00
N VAL A 16 -0.48 1.10 3.22
CA VAL A 16 -0.32 -0.21 2.58
C VAL A 16 0.07 -0.04 1.12
N TYR A 17 1.15 -0.70 0.71
CA TYR A 17 1.60 -0.76 -0.69
C TYR A 17 1.31 -2.15 -1.28
N PRO A 18 0.14 -2.34 -1.93
CA PRO A 18 -0.32 -3.67 -2.33
C PRO A 18 0.44 -4.24 -3.54
N PHE A 19 0.93 -3.40 -4.45
CA PHE A 19 1.54 -3.85 -5.70
C PHE A 19 2.77 -4.75 -5.51
N ARG A 20 3.54 -4.55 -4.43
CA ARG A 20 4.67 -5.42 -4.10
C ARG A 20 4.24 -6.86 -3.85
N ALA A 21 3.14 -7.05 -3.10
CA ALA A 21 2.59 -8.36 -2.82
C ALA A 21 1.99 -8.98 -4.10
N GLN A 22 1.30 -8.16 -4.90
CA GLN A 22 0.74 -8.59 -6.19
C GLN A 22 1.82 -9.11 -7.16
N VAL A 23 2.95 -8.41 -7.31
CA VAL A 23 4.08 -8.86 -8.15
C VAL A 23 4.71 -10.14 -7.61
N ALA A 24 4.72 -10.33 -6.29
CA ALA A 24 5.22 -11.54 -5.66
C ALA A 24 4.21 -12.71 -5.68
N GLY A 25 2.98 -12.51 -6.18
CA GLY A 25 1.90 -13.50 -6.11
C GLY A 25 1.49 -13.84 -4.68
N ALA A 26 1.64 -12.88 -3.76
CA ALA A 26 1.35 -13.07 -2.34
C ALA A 26 -0.01 -12.45 -1.97
N GLU A 27 -0.84 -13.23 -1.29
CA GLU A 27 -2.09 -12.75 -0.70
C GLU A 27 -1.84 -12.04 0.62
N ILE A 28 -2.33 -10.80 0.75
CA ILE A 28 -2.16 -9.98 1.96
C ILE A 28 -3.49 -9.51 2.57
N SER A 29 -4.61 -9.79 1.92
CA SER A 29 -5.94 -9.28 2.27
C SER A 29 -6.31 -9.59 3.73
N GLU A 30 -6.11 -10.84 4.16
CA GLU A 30 -6.37 -11.29 5.54
C GLU A 30 -5.55 -10.48 6.55
N ARG A 31 -4.26 -10.27 6.29
CA ARG A 31 -3.39 -9.50 7.18
C ARG A 31 -3.81 -8.02 7.27
N VAL A 32 -4.26 -7.43 6.16
CA VAL A 32 -4.76 -6.04 6.16
C VAL A 32 -6.09 -5.96 6.93
N GLN A 33 -6.96 -6.96 6.79
CA GLN A 33 -8.21 -7.09 7.55
C GLN A 33 -7.99 -7.24 9.04
N GLU A 34 -7.02 -8.05 9.47
CA GLU A 34 -6.63 -8.15 10.87
C GLU A 34 -6.19 -6.80 11.44
N ILE A 35 -5.35 -6.06 10.71
CA ILE A 35 -4.90 -4.72 11.14
C ILE A 35 -6.10 -3.78 11.29
N ALA A 36 -7.01 -3.77 10.33
CA ALA A 36 -8.22 -2.95 10.38
C ALA A 36 -9.16 -3.35 11.54
N ALA A 37 -9.27 -4.64 11.84
CA ALA A 37 -10.10 -5.16 12.93
C ALA A 37 -9.66 -4.66 14.32
N PHE A 38 -8.39 -4.25 14.47
CA PHE A 38 -7.90 -3.56 15.67
C PHE A 38 -8.25 -2.07 15.74
N GLY A 39 -9.04 -1.56 14.80
CA GLY A 39 -9.48 -0.16 14.75
C GLY A 39 -8.44 0.80 14.16
N HIS A 40 -7.50 0.29 13.37
CA HIS A 40 -6.53 1.10 12.64
C HIS A 40 -7.09 1.58 11.29
N GLU A 41 -6.65 2.75 10.83
CA GLU A 41 -6.94 3.21 9.48
C GLU A 41 -6.05 2.48 8.48
N ILE A 42 -6.64 2.03 7.36
CA ILE A 42 -5.90 1.53 6.20
C ILE A 42 -5.84 2.65 5.15
N ALA A 43 -4.63 3.14 4.89
CA ALA A 43 -4.34 4.21 3.94
C ALA A 43 -3.49 3.70 2.78
N GLN A 44 -3.48 4.43 1.67
CA GLN A 44 -2.77 4.03 0.46
C GLN A 44 -1.30 4.44 0.51
N HIS A 45 -0.41 3.50 0.19
CA HIS A 45 0.99 3.77 -0.13
C HIS A 45 1.28 3.39 -1.58
N THR A 46 1.87 4.30 -2.37
CA THR A 46 2.18 4.02 -3.78
C THR A 46 3.61 4.37 -4.14
N HIS A 47 4.28 3.46 -4.84
CA HIS A 47 5.51 3.75 -5.58
C HIS A 47 5.24 3.82 -7.09
N PHE A 48 5.98 4.67 -7.77
CA PHE A 48 5.83 4.96 -9.21
C PHE A 48 6.91 4.25 -10.04
N TYR A 49 7.04 2.94 -9.89
CA TYR A 49 8.03 2.18 -10.65
C TYR A 49 7.62 1.99 -12.12
N ALA A 50 8.62 1.93 -12.99
CA ALA A 50 8.48 1.49 -14.37
C ALA A 50 8.27 -0.03 -14.40
N GLY A 51 7.07 -0.48 -14.78
CA GLY A 51 6.73 -1.90 -14.86
C GLY A 51 6.65 -2.60 -13.50
N THR A 52 7.12 -3.85 -13.44
CA THR A 52 6.98 -4.77 -12.30
C THR A 52 8.31 -5.10 -11.61
N LYS A 53 9.44 -4.53 -12.04
CA LYS A 53 10.75 -4.75 -11.41
C LYS A 53 10.86 -3.97 -10.10
N ILE A 54 10.18 -4.49 -9.07
CA ILE A 54 10.22 -3.96 -7.71
C ILE A 54 11.43 -4.59 -6.99
N ASP A 55 12.12 -3.83 -6.13
CA ASP A 55 13.26 -4.26 -5.31
C ASP A 55 14.51 -4.78 -6.05
N LYS A 56 14.59 -4.61 -7.36
CA LYS A 56 15.81 -4.91 -8.11
C LYS A 56 16.77 -3.71 -8.14
N PRO A 57 18.09 -3.93 -8.29
CA PRO A 57 19.06 -2.83 -8.43
C PRO A 57 18.77 -1.93 -9.63
N ASP A 58 18.14 -2.48 -10.67
CA ASP A 58 17.74 -1.79 -11.89
C ASP A 58 16.28 -1.29 -11.84
N LYS A 59 15.67 -1.16 -10.65
CA LYS A 59 14.35 -0.54 -10.54
C LYS A 59 14.45 0.93 -10.97
N VAL A 60 13.57 1.33 -11.87
CA VAL A 60 13.52 2.71 -12.40
C VAL A 60 12.17 3.31 -12.00
N ASN A 61 12.19 4.57 -11.58
CA ASN A 61 10.96 5.33 -11.37
C ASN A 61 10.48 5.90 -12.71
N ASP A 62 9.17 5.88 -12.93
CA ASP A 62 8.51 6.54 -14.05
C ASP A 62 7.49 7.53 -13.47
N LEU A 63 7.84 8.80 -13.49
CA LEU A 63 7.03 9.91 -12.99
C LEU A 63 6.24 10.60 -14.10
N SER A 64 6.04 9.95 -15.25
CA SER A 64 5.06 10.41 -16.23
C SER A 64 3.68 10.51 -15.59
N LYS A 65 2.86 11.47 -16.05
CA LYS A 65 1.51 11.70 -15.51
C LYS A 65 0.67 10.44 -15.66
N GLU A 66 0.83 9.76 -16.77
CA GLU A 66 0.15 8.53 -17.13
C GLU A 66 0.51 7.40 -16.16
N ASN A 67 1.80 7.22 -15.85
CA ASN A 67 2.22 6.18 -14.90
C ASN A 67 1.80 6.49 -13.47
N ILE A 68 1.87 7.75 -13.05
CA ILE A 68 1.38 8.19 -11.73
C ILE A 68 -0.10 7.85 -11.58
N ALA A 69 -0.94 8.29 -12.52
CA ALA A 69 -2.38 8.03 -12.49
C ALA A 69 -2.68 6.52 -12.47
N ARG A 70 -1.99 5.75 -13.31
CA ARG A 70 -2.14 4.29 -13.38
C ARG A 70 -1.75 3.60 -12.07
N CYS A 71 -0.64 4.00 -11.44
CA CYS A 71 -0.19 3.40 -10.18
C CYS A 71 -1.13 3.74 -9.02
N LEU A 72 -1.59 5.00 -8.95
CA LEU A 72 -2.55 5.44 -7.94
C LEU A 72 -3.85 4.66 -8.05
N GLN A 73 -4.40 4.54 -9.27
CA GLN A 73 -5.64 3.82 -9.53
C GLN A 73 -5.51 2.34 -9.18
N ARG A 74 -4.45 1.67 -9.64
CA ARG A 74 -4.21 0.25 -9.34
C ARG A 74 -4.18 -0.03 -7.84
N ASP A 75 -3.41 0.77 -7.09
CA ASP A 75 -3.25 0.53 -5.65
C ASP A 75 -4.55 0.86 -4.90
N PHE A 76 -5.28 1.90 -5.33
CA PHE A 76 -6.58 2.25 -4.79
C PHE A 76 -7.61 1.13 -5.00
N GLU A 77 -7.73 0.63 -6.23
CA GLU A 77 -8.65 -0.46 -6.60
C GLU A 77 -8.30 -1.73 -5.83
N THR A 78 -7.02 -2.09 -5.75
CA THR A 78 -6.58 -3.27 -4.99
C THR A 78 -6.99 -3.17 -3.51
N LEU A 79 -6.89 -1.99 -2.89
CA LEU A 79 -7.34 -1.81 -1.51
C LEU A 79 -8.87 -1.86 -1.41
N CYS A 80 -9.60 -1.33 -2.40
CA CYS A 80 -11.06 -1.42 -2.45
C CYS A 80 -11.53 -2.88 -2.56
N ASP A 81 -10.86 -3.70 -3.37
CA ASP A 81 -11.15 -5.13 -3.51
C ASP A 81 -10.92 -5.90 -2.20
N MET A 82 -9.99 -5.42 -1.35
CA MET A 82 -9.78 -5.94 0.01
C MET A 82 -10.85 -5.48 1.03
N GLY A 83 -11.75 -4.59 0.61
CA GLY A 83 -12.81 -4.02 1.45
C GLY A 83 -12.49 -2.66 2.06
N PHE A 84 -11.41 -2.00 1.63
CA PHE A 84 -10.96 -0.73 2.19
C PHE A 84 -11.07 0.41 1.18
N ARG A 85 -11.71 1.50 1.59
CA ARG A 85 -11.69 2.75 0.82
C ARG A 85 -10.69 3.71 1.47
N PRO A 86 -9.44 3.78 0.99
CA PRO A 86 -8.42 4.61 1.64
C PRO A 86 -8.73 6.10 1.46
N TYR A 87 -8.60 6.87 2.56
CA TYR A 87 -8.70 8.34 2.56
C TYR A 87 -7.33 9.00 2.72
N GLY A 88 -6.44 8.40 3.52
CA GLY A 88 -5.03 8.77 3.59
C GLY A 88 -4.23 8.27 2.39
N PHE A 89 -3.24 9.05 1.99
CA PHE A 89 -2.28 8.70 0.93
C PHE A 89 -0.86 9.11 1.31
N THR A 90 0.12 8.28 0.97
CA THR A 90 1.53 8.67 0.96
C THR A 90 2.27 8.03 -0.21
N ALA A 91 3.18 8.78 -0.84
CA ALA A 91 4.05 8.25 -1.87
C ALA A 91 5.31 7.64 -1.25
N GLY A 92 5.82 6.57 -1.84
CA GLY A 92 7.11 6.00 -1.49
C GLY A 92 8.28 6.94 -1.75
N GLY A 93 8.32 7.52 -2.95
CA GLY A 93 9.32 8.49 -3.35
C GLY A 93 8.90 9.25 -4.58
N TRP A 94 9.25 10.53 -4.62
CA TRP A 94 9.04 11.44 -5.76
C TRP A 94 10.34 11.77 -6.50
N ILE A 95 11.43 11.09 -6.17
CA ILE A 95 12.80 11.35 -6.63
C ILE A 95 13.41 10.13 -7.30
#